data_AF-A0A2H1INW1-F1
#
_entry.id   AF-A0A2H1INW1-F1
#
_cell.length_a   1.000
_cell.length_b   1.000
_cell.length_c   1.000
_cell.angle_alpha   90.00
_cell.angle_beta   90.00
_cell.angle_gamma   90.00
#
_symmetry.space_group_name_H-M   'P 1'
#
loop_
_entity.id
_entity.type
_entity.pdbx_description
1 polymer ?
#
loop_
_entity_poly.entity_id
_entity_poly.type
_entity_poly.pdbx_seq_one_letter_code
_entity_poly.pdbx_strand_id
1 'polypeptide(L)'
;MRDYLVQDYQFFESFLSMLGACAAHADELDAKLRFGRQLGMLIVLVVAEWLYLDWAESREDMPPRQVHRGWIDLHRGEAFHGWVQFLVDELERVFPEEEDQSSEAETLTHVWQRAVDLECAFFDDVYDN
;
A
#
# COMPACT_ATOMS: atom_id res chain seq x y z
N MET A 1 -14.66 -32.16 1.35
CA MET A 1 -13.69 -31.21 1.94
C MET A 1 -12.92 -30.46 0.87
N ARG A 2 -12.29 -31.16 -0.10
CA ARG A 2 -11.62 -30.53 -1.25
C ARG A 2 -12.53 -29.62 -2.09
N ASP A 3 -13.75 -30.07 -2.40
CA ASP A 3 -14.69 -29.28 -3.22
C ASP A 3 -15.26 -28.05 -2.48
N TYR A 4 -15.39 -28.14 -1.15
CA TYR A 4 -15.81 -27.03 -0.29
C TYR A 4 -14.74 -25.92 -0.27
N LEU A 5 -13.46 -26.29 -0.17
CA LEU A 5 -12.35 -25.33 -0.21
C LEU A 5 -12.22 -24.64 -1.57
N VAL A 6 -12.54 -25.34 -2.68
CA VAL A 6 -12.56 -24.73 -4.02
C VAL A 6 -13.70 -23.73 -4.16
N GLN A 7 -14.88 -24.03 -3.62
CA GLN A 7 -16.02 -23.12 -3.59
C GLN A 7 -15.77 -21.89 -2.71
N ASP A 8 -15.25 -22.08 -1.51
CA ASP A 8 -14.90 -20.98 -0.60
C ASP A 8 -13.83 -20.07 -1.23
N TYR A 9 -12.85 -20.64 -1.93
CA TYR A 9 -11.83 -19.86 -2.63
C TYR A 9 -12.42 -19.03 -3.78
N GLN A 10 -13.28 -19.61 -4.62
CA GLN A 10 -13.94 -18.90 -5.72
C GLN A 10 -14.89 -17.79 -5.21
N PHE A 11 -15.58 -18.05 -4.09
CA PHE A 11 -16.41 -17.07 -3.42
C PHE A 11 -15.56 -15.91 -2.88
N PHE A 12 -14.45 -16.22 -2.22
CA PHE A 12 -13.53 -15.23 -1.66
C PHE A 12 -12.91 -14.36 -2.76
N GLU A 13 -12.47 -14.95 -3.88
CA GLU A 13 -11.93 -14.21 -5.03
C GLU A 13 -12.97 -13.27 -5.63
N SER A 14 -14.20 -13.76 -5.84
CA SER A 14 -15.31 -12.95 -6.39
C SER A 14 -15.70 -11.82 -5.43
N PHE A 15 -15.70 -12.11 -4.13
CA PHE A 15 -16.01 -11.15 -3.07
C PHE A 15 -14.92 -10.07 -2.96
N LEU A 16 -13.65 -10.45 -3.02
CA LEU A 16 -12.52 -9.52 -3.01
C LEU A 16 -12.55 -8.60 -4.25
N SER A 17 -12.83 -9.18 -5.42
CA SER A 17 -13.00 -8.43 -6.68
C SER A 17 -14.16 -7.44 -6.60
N MET A 18 -15.27 -7.84 -5.97
CA MET A 18 -16.42 -6.97 -5.73
C MET A 18 -16.08 -5.81 -4.79
N LEU A 19 -15.37 -6.07 -3.68
CA LEU A 19 -14.90 -5.02 -2.77
C LEU A 19 -13.93 -4.05 -3.47
N GLY A 20 -13.03 -4.57 -4.31
CA GLY A 20 -12.15 -3.76 -5.15
C GLY A 20 -12.93 -2.87 -6.13
N ALA A 21 -13.99 -3.40 -6.75
CA ALA A 21 -14.88 -2.64 -7.62
C ALA A 21 -15.64 -1.54 -6.84
N CYS A 22 -16.12 -1.84 -5.62
CA CYS A 22 -16.73 -0.84 -4.75
C CYS A 22 -15.76 0.29 -4.39
N ALA A 23 -14.49 -0.01 -4.12
CA ALA A 23 -13.47 1.00 -3.90
C ALA A 23 -13.21 1.85 -5.16
N ALA A 24 -13.09 1.22 -6.33
CA ALA A 24 -12.83 1.91 -7.59
C ALA A 24 -13.96 2.87 -7.99
N HIS A 25 -15.22 2.44 -7.77
CA HIS A 25 -16.42 3.15 -8.21
C HIS A 25 -17.08 4.02 -7.15
N ALA A 26 -16.56 4.09 -5.92
CA ALA A 26 -17.06 5.04 -4.94
C ALA A 26 -16.80 6.49 -5.39
N ASP A 27 -17.80 7.35 -5.25
CA ASP A 27 -17.70 8.76 -5.70
C ASP A 27 -16.93 9.64 -4.71
N GLU A 28 -16.91 9.26 -3.43
CA GLU A 28 -16.32 10.03 -2.34
C GLU A 28 -15.03 9.36 -1.82
N LEU A 29 -14.01 10.17 -1.54
CA LEU A 29 -12.72 9.72 -1.00
C LEU A 29 -12.89 8.93 0.30
N ASP A 30 -13.78 9.38 1.18
CA ASP A 30 -14.05 8.74 2.47
C ASP A 30 -14.56 7.29 2.31
N ALA A 31 -15.41 7.05 1.30
CA ALA A 31 -15.89 5.72 0.98
C ALA A 31 -14.78 4.84 0.38
N LYS A 32 -13.91 5.40 -0.47
CA LYS A 32 -12.74 4.69 -1.01
C LYS A 32 -11.80 4.23 0.09
N LEU A 33 -11.52 5.09 1.07
CA LEU A 33 -10.66 4.79 2.20
C LEU A 33 -11.23 3.68 3.09
N ARG A 34 -12.54 3.69 3.34
CA ARG A 34 -13.22 2.60 4.08
C ARG A 34 -13.09 1.26 3.37
N PHE A 35 -13.30 1.19 2.05
CA PHE A 35 -13.11 -0.05 1.31
C PHE A 35 -11.62 -0.46 1.25
N GLY A 36 -10.72 0.51 1.07
CA GLY A 36 -9.27 0.29 1.10
C GLY A 36 -8.76 -0.28 2.43
N ARG A 37 -9.35 0.15 3.56
CA ARG A 37 -9.10 -0.42 4.89
C ARG A 37 -9.46 -1.91 4.93
N GLN A 38 -10.69 -2.25 4.55
CA GLN A 38 -11.17 -3.63 4.55
C GLN A 38 -10.29 -4.56 3.71
N LEU A 39 -9.68 -4.01 2.67
CA LEU A 39 -8.82 -4.74 1.73
C LEU A 39 -7.33 -4.73 2.12
N GLY A 40 -6.93 -3.99 3.16
CA GLY A 40 -5.52 -3.77 3.50
C GLY A 40 -4.73 -2.93 2.49
N MET A 41 -5.40 -2.35 1.48
CA MET A 41 -4.75 -1.57 0.42
C MET A 41 -4.11 -0.28 0.96
N LEU A 42 -4.69 0.31 2.01
CA LEU A 42 -4.14 1.53 2.61
C LEU A 42 -2.73 1.28 3.18
N ILE A 43 -2.50 0.12 3.81
CA ILE A 43 -1.18 -0.27 4.31
C ILE A 43 -0.18 -0.40 3.17
N VAL A 44 -0.58 -1.08 2.08
CA VAL A 44 0.29 -1.28 0.91
C VAL A 44 0.68 0.06 0.28
N LEU A 45 -0.28 1.00 0.17
CA LEU A 45 -0.01 2.34 -0.37
C LEU A 45 0.94 3.14 0.53
N VAL A 46 0.75 3.14 1.85
CA VAL A 46 1.67 3.81 2.77
C VAL A 46 3.08 3.23 2.63
N VAL A 47 3.23 1.91 2.64
CA VAL A 47 4.53 1.24 2.52
C VAL A 47 5.21 1.62 1.20
N ALA A 48 4.51 1.47 0.08
CA ALA A 48 5.09 1.74 -1.24
C ALA A 48 5.52 3.20 -1.38
N GLU A 49 4.62 4.14 -1.06
CA GLU A 49 4.86 5.57 -1.25
C GLU A 49 5.94 6.10 -0.29
N TRP A 50 6.00 5.58 0.95
CA TRP A 50 7.05 5.93 1.91
C TRP A 50 8.42 5.41 1.49
N LEU A 51 8.50 4.17 0.97
CA LEU A 51 9.76 3.63 0.42
C LEU A 51 10.25 4.46 -0.77
N TYR A 52 9.35 4.91 -1.65
CA TYR A 52 9.72 5.79 -2.77
C TYR A 52 10.23 7.16 -2.29
N LEU A 53 9.61 7.75 -1.27
CA LEU A 53 10.06 9.01 -0.68
C LEU A 53 11.46 8.87 -0.08
N ASP A 54 11.66 7.89 0.80
CA ASP A 54 12.95 7.65 1.46
C ASP A 54 14.06 7.35 0.44
N TRP A 55 13.77 6.51 -0.56
CA TRP A 55 14.67 6.24 -1.66
C TRP A 55 15.02 7.50 -2.45
N ALA A 56 14.02 8.30 -2.86
CA ALA A 56 14.24 9.46 -3.72
C ALA A 56 14.97 10.60 -2.99
N GLU A 57 14.73 10.78 -1.68
CA GLU A 57 15.40 11.76 -0.84
C GLU A 57 16.83 11.36 -0.47
N SER A 58 17.10 10.06 -0.28
CA SER A 58 18.46 9.56 -0.02
C SER A 58 19.40 9.62 -1.23
N ARG A 59 18.90 9.97 -2.43
CA ARG A 59 19.74 10.10 -3.63
C ARG A 59 20.57 11.38 -3.63
N GLU A 60 21.87 11.22 -3.42
CA GLU A 60 22.85 12.30 -3.62
C GLU A 60 23.15 12.54 -5.10
N ASP A 61 23.29 11.48 -5.88
CA ASP A 61 23.66 11.55 -7.30
C ASP A 61 22.46 11.45 -8.25
N MET A 62 22.30 12.49 -9.08
CA MET A 62 21.25 12.54 -10.08
C MET A 62 21.68 11.90 -11.41
N PRO A 63 20.93 10.92 -11.94
CA PRO A 63 21.27 10.24 -13.18
C PRO A 63 21.22 11.19 -14.39
N PRO A 64 22.05 10.99 -15.43
CA PRO A 64 22.11 11.90 -16.57
C PRO A 64 20.86 11.85 -17.46
N ARG A 65 20.12 10.74 -17.48
CA ARG A 65 18.89 10.59 -18.30
C ARG A 65 17.73 11.35 -17.66
N GLN A 66 17.11 12.27 -18.41
CA GLN A 66 16.00 13.11 -17.94
C GLN A 66 14.84 12.28 -17.40
N VAL A 67 14.51 11.15 -18.03
CA VAL A 67 13.41 10.27 -17.60
C VAL A 67 13.63 9.69 -16.20
N HIS A 68 14.87 9.36 -15.84
CA HIS A 68 15.18 8.85 -14.50
C HIS A 68 15.18 9.98 -13.46
N ARG A 69 15.64 11.18 -13.85
CA ARG A 69 15.55 12.36 -12.98
C ARG A 69 14.11 12.75 -12.69
N GLY A 70 13.28 12.79 -13.73
CA GLY A 70 11.85 13.10 -13.58
C GLY A 70 11.14 12.11 -12.66
N TRP A 71 11.54 10.84 -12.67
CA TRP A 71 11.02 9.85 -11.73
C TRP A 71 11.41 10.15 -10.28
N ILE A 72 12.68 10.51 -10.03
CA ILE A 72 13.18 10.89 -8.70
C ILE A 72 12.49 12.18 -8.23
N ASP A 73 12.42 13.20 -9.09
CA ASP A 73 11.79 14.49 -8.79
C ASP A 73 10.29 14.36 -8.49
N LEU A 74 9.60 13.38 -9.08
CA LEU A 74 8.19 13.10 -8.82
C LEU A 74 7.96 12.58 -7.39
N HIS A 75 8.91 11.81 -6.85
CA HIS A 75 8.77 11.11 -5.57
C HIS A 75 9.57 11.79 -4.44
N ARG A 76 9.88 13.08 -4.55
CA ARG A 76 10.61 13.83 -3.50
C ARG A 76 10.12 15.27 -3.37
N GLY A 77 10.49 15.90 -2.26
CA GLY A 77 10.15 17.30 -1.98
C GLY A 77 8.73 17.48 -1.42
N GLU A 78 8.38 18.72 -1.10
CA GLU A 78 7.24 19.05 -0.23
C GLU A 78 5.90 18.46 -0.69
N ALA A 79 5.63 18.46 -1.99
CA ALA A 79 4.37 17.96 -2.53
C ALA A 79 4.20 16.45 -2.30
N PHE A 80 5.25 15.67 -2.59
CA PHE A 80 5.20 14.21 -2.42
C PHE A 80 5.29 13.82 -0.94
N HIS A 81 6.09 14.53 -0.15
CA HIS A 81 6.11 14.38 1.30
C HIS A 81 4.72 14.60 1.91
N GLY A 82 4.01 15.66 1.49
CA GLY A 82 2.64 15.92 1.94
C GLY A 82 1.64 14.82 1.54
N TRP A 83 1.83 14.19 0.37
CA TRP A 83 1.05 13.03 -0.04
C TRP A 83 1.29 11.82 0.86
N VAL A 84 2.56 11.48 1.11
CA VAL A 84 2.94 10.36 1.98
C VAL A 84 2.40 10.61 3.40
N GLN A 85 2.55 11.83 3.94
CA GLN A 85 2.04 12.16 5.25
C GLN A 85 0.51 12.05 5.32
N PHE A 86 -0.20 12.50 4.28
CA PHE A 86 -1.65 12.29 4.21
C PHE A 86 -2.02 10.81 4.30
N LEU A 87 -1.32 9.92 3.60
CA LEU A 87 -1.58 8.47 3.67
C LEU A 87 -1.30 7.90 5.07
N VAL A 88 -0.25 8.37 5.74
CA VAL A 88 0.07 8.00 7.13
C VAL A 88 -1.02 8.48 8.09
N ASP A 89 -1.42 9.75 7.99
CA ASP A 89 -2.49 10.32 8.81
C ASP A 89 -3.81 9.55 8.60
N GLU A 90 -4.11 9.15 7.36
CA GLU A 90 -5.28 8.33 7.05
C GLU A 90 -5.17 6.93 7.63
N LEU A 91 -3.98 6.32 7.64
CA LEU A 91 -3.75 5.03 8.28
C LEU A 91 -3.97 5.12 9.80
N GLU A 92 -3.39 6.12 10.46
CA GLU A 92 -3.54 6.37 11.90
C GLU A 92 -5.00 6.69 12.28
N ARG A 93 -5.69 7.49 11.47
CA ARG A 93 -7.11 7.81 11.64
C ARG A 93 -7.99 6.56 11.58
N VAL A 94 -7.64 5.62 10.71
CA VAL A 94 -8.43 4.43 10.41
C VAL A 94 -8.08 3.25 11.34
N PHE A 95 -6.88 3.27 11.91
CA PHE A 95 -6.35 2.31 12.88
C PHE A 95 -5.74 3.03 14.09
N PRO A 96 -6.56 3.68 14.93
CA PRO A 96 -6.09 4.45 16.07
C PRO A 96 -5.45 3.56 17.16
N GLU A 97 -4.37 4.03 17.78
CA GLU A 97 -3.59 3.28 18.78
C GLU A 97 -4.39 2.80 20.02
N GLU A 98 -5.51 3.45 20.33
CA GLU A 98 -6.29 3.19 21.55
C GLU A 98 -7.28 2.02 21.42
N GLU A 99 -7.60 1.58 20.20
CA GLU A 99 -8.50 0.47 19.96
C GLU A 99 -7.71 -0.78 19.51
N ASP A 100 -7.58 -1.71 20.46
CA ASP A 100 -7.42 -3.15 20.26
C ASP A 100 -5.98 -3.71 20.24
N GLN A 101 -5.57 -4.23 21.40
CA GLN A 101 -4.56 -5.29 21.54
C GLN A 101 -5.12 -6.64 21.01
N SER A 102 -5.78 -6.64 19.85
CA SER A 102 -6.49 -7.79 19.30
C SER A 102 -5.81 -8.36 18.06
N SER A 103 -6.35 -9.51 17.64
CA SER A 103 -6.04 -10.23 16.40
C SER A 103 -5.98 -9.33 15.14
N GLU A 104 -6.63 -8.17 15.13
CA GLU A 104 -6.62 -7.23 13.99
C GLU A 104 -5.26 -6.52 13.89
N ALA A 105 -4.68 -6.04 15.00
CA ALA A 105 -3.36 -5.40 15.02
C ALA A 105 -2.22 -6.37 14.60
N GLU A 106 -2.29 -7.64 15.03
CA GLU A 106 -1.37 -8.69 14.57
C GLU A 106 -1.52 -8.96 13.06
N THR A 107 -2.75 -8.98 12.55
CA THR A 107 -3.02 -9.15 11.12
C THR A 107 -2.47 -7.98 10.30
N LEU A 108 -2.66 -6.74 10.76
CA LEU A 108 -2.12 -5.54 10.10
C LEU A 108 -0.60 -5.53 10.09
N THR A 109 0.03 -5.94 11.19
CA THR A 109 1.49 -6.09 11.28
C THR A 109 2.00 -7.12 10.27
N HIS A 110 1.30 -8.26 10.14
CA HIS A 110 1.66 -9.28 9.16
C HIS A 110 1.46 -8.80 7.71
N VAL A 111 0.39 -8.05 7.44
CA VAL A 111 0.15 -7.43 6.11
C VAL A 111 1.23 -6.39 5.80
N TRP A 112 1.60 -5.55 6.77
CA TRP A 112 2.70 -4.59 6.65
C TRP A 112 4.02 -5.26 6.29
N GLN A 113 4.44 -6.26 7.09
CA GLN A 113 5.67 -7.01 6.85
C GLN A 113 5.66 -7.65 5.47
N ARG A 114 4.52 -8.24 5.07
CA ARG A 114 4.40 -8.86 3.75
C ARG A 114 4.47 -7.84 2.60
N ALA A 115 3.89 -6.65 2.77
CA ALA A 115 3.97 -5.58 1.77
C ALA A 115 5.41 -5.09 1.60
N VAL A 116 6.13 -4.87 2.71
CA VAL A 116 7.55 -4.50 2.70
C VAL A 116 8.38 -5.58 1.99
N ASP A 117 8.20 -6.86 2.36
CA ASP A 117 8.93 -7.97 1.74
C ASP A 117 8.69 -8.06 0.22
N LEU A 118 7.46 -7.84 -0.22
CA LEU A 118 7.08 -7.87 -1.64
C LEU A 118 7.69 -6.70 -2.42
N GLU A 119 7.68 -5.50 -1.85
CA GLU A 119 8.33 -4.33 -2.46
C GLU A 119 9.85 -4.54 -2.54
N CYS A 120 10.50 -4.97 -1.45
CA CYS A 120 11.93 -5.28 -1.48
C CYS A 120 12.26 -6.34 -2.55
N ALA A 121 11.49 -7.42 -2.63
CA ALA A 121 11.69 -8.46 -3.64
C ALA A 121 11.48 -7.94 -5.07
N PHE A 122 10.52 -7.03 -5.28
CA PHE A 122 10.32 -6.38 -6.59
C PHE A 122 11.54 -5.55 -6.99
N PHE A 123 12.13 -4.80 -6.07
CA PHE A 123 13.37 -4.06 -6.36
C PHE A 123 14.56 -5.00 -6.61
N ASP A 124 14.73 -6.05 -5.81
CA ASP A 124 15.83 -7.01 -5.97
C ASP A 124 15.78 -7.73 -7.35
N ASP A 125 14.60 -8.18 -7.80
CA ASP A 125 14.42 -8.87 -9.09
C ASP A 125 14.76 -7.98 -10.30
N VAL A 126 14.63 -6.65 -10.16
CA VAL A 126 15.00 -5.68 -11.21
C VAL A 126 16.52 -5.48 -11.31
N TYR A 127 17.29 -5.80 -10.26
CA TYR A 127 18.76 -5.68 -10.27
C TYR A 127 19.49 -7.00 -10.52
N ASP A 128 18.85 -8.15 -10.31
CA ASP A 128 19.41 -9.50 -10.53
C ASP A 128 19.23 -10.04 -11.97
N ASN A 129 18.70 -9.23 -12.90
CA ASN A 129 18.45 -9.58 -14.31
C ASN A 129 19.14 -8.63 -15.31
#